data_AF-A0AAN7EV45-F1
#
_entry.id   AF-A0AAN7EV45-F1
#
_cell.length_a   1.000
_cell.length_b   1.000
_cell.length_c   1.000
_cell.angle_alpha   90.00
_cell.angle_beta   90.00
_cell.angle_gamma   90.00
#
_symmetry.space_group_name_H-M   'P 1'
#
loop_
_entity.id
_entity.type
_entity.pdbx_description
1 polymer ?
#
loop_
_entity_poly.entity_id
_entity_poly.type
_entity_poly.pdbx_seq_one_letter_code
_entity_poly.pdbx_strand_id
1 'polypeptide(L)'
;MSKIGYGLNHRLPSQQRKKQQQSSKPPRPPAFGSNDDDDDDDVESDISRQASKNKSLKDIEEQQKKALEEDPTVFDYDGVYDDMKQKAIQPRVQDRQDRMPRYIQLLKEKTKEREKYREVVYERKIAKERSQDDHLYADKDKFVTSAYKKKLEEQKKWMEEERLRELREAQDDECSPFDINYSRLAAHVELQ
;
A
#
# COMPACT_ATOMS: atom_id res chain seq x y z
N MET A 1 29.41 -18.60 34.46
CA MET A 1 28.30 -18.66 33.49
C MET A 1 27.84 -17.25 33.19
N SER A 2 28.30 -16.67 32.08
CA SER A 2 28.03 -15.27 31.71
C SER A 2 26.72 -15.19 30.93
N LYS A 3 25.72 -14.49 31.49
CA LYS A 3 24.42 -14.27 30.83
C LYS A 3 24.59 -13.20 29.74
N ILE A 4 24.45 -13.60 28.48
CA ILE A 4 24.34 -12.68 27.35
C ILE A 4 22.91 -12.14 27.32
N GLY A 5 22.74 -10.84 27.60
CA GLY A 5 21.45 -10.17 27.56
C GLY A 5 21.06 -9.82 26.13
N TYR A 6 20.06 -10.52 25.59
CA TYR A 6 19.42 -10.16 24.31
C TYR A 6 18.32 -9.12 24.58
N GLY A 7 18.70 -7.85 24.63
CA GLY A 7 17.77 -6.72 24.70
C GLY A 7 18.03 -5.76 23.53
N LEU A 8 17.00 -5.51 22.72
CA LEU A 8 17.02 -4.55 21.61
C LEU A 8 17.08 -3.12 22.20
N ASN A 9 18.28 -2.57 22.37
CA ASN A 9 18.49 -1.21 22.90
C ASN A 9 18.08 -0.17 21.84
N HIS A 10 16.85 0.34 21.89
CA HIS A 10 16.44 1.52 21.12
C HIS A 10 17.07 2.79 21.71
N ARG A 11 18.27 3.14 21.24
CA ARG A 11 18.88 4.45 21.53
C ARG A 11 18.23 5.51 20.64
N LEU A 12 17.21 6.19 21.15
CA LEU A 12 16.72 7.43 20.56
C LEU A 12 17.82 8.50 20.67
N PRO A 13 18.30 9.11 19.56
CA PRO A 13 19.19 10.25 19.67
C PRO A 13 18.40 11.45 20.22
N SER A 14 18.96 12.05 21.26
CA SER A 14 18.50 13.28 21.89
C SER A 14 18.26 14.39 20.88
N GLN A 15 17.13 15.07 21.03
CA GLN A 15 16.70 16.22 20.26
C GLN A 15 17.79 17.31 20.20
N GLN A 16 18.36 17.53 19.02
CA GLN A 16 18.96 18.83 18.70
C GLN A 16 17.81 19.78 18.33
N ARG A 17 17.45 20.64 19.28
CA ARG A 17 16.58 21.80 19.07
C ARG A 17 17.22 22.72 18.03
N LYS A 18 16.83 22.59 16.76
CA LYS A 18 17.08 23.63 15.76
C LYS A 18 16.12 24.80 16.04
N LYS A 19 16.71 25.94 16.38
CA LYS A 19 16.02 27.24 16.47
C LYS A 19 15.29 27.50 15.15
N GLN A 20 13.97 27.67 15.24
CA GLN A 20 13.16 28.17 14.15
C GLN A 20 13.57 29.63 13.86
N GLN A 21 14.15 29.86 12.69
CA GLN A 21 14.27 31.20 12.13
C GLN A 21 12.86 31.64 11.72
N GLN A 22 12.28 32.58 12.46
CA GLN A 22 11.03 33.22 12.11
C GLN A 22 11.27 34.15 10.93
N SER A 23 10.65 33.88 9.78
CA SER A 23 10.58 34.85 8.70
C SER A 23 9.69 36.02 9.14
N SER A 24 10.19 37.24 8.92
CA SER A 24 9.50 38.49 9.24
C SER A 24 8.20 38.60 8.44
N LYS A 25 7.06 38.69 9.13
CA LYS A 25 5.77 38.98 8.50
C LYS A 25 5.74 40.44 8.01
N PRO A 26 5.13 40.74 6.85
CA PRO A 26 4.93 42.11 6.39
C PRO A 26 3.99 42.88 7.34
N PRO A 27 4.11 44.22 7.42
CA PRO A 27 3.28 45.04 8.30
C PRO A 27 1.80 44.98 7.92
N ARG A 28 0.93 44.95 8.93
CA ARG A 28 -0.53 44.94 8.76
C ARG A 28 -1.03 46.35 8.35
N PRO A 29 -2.01 46.45 7.44
CA PRO A 29 -2.69 47.71 7.15
C PRO A 29 -3.50 48.20 8.37
N PRO A 30 -3.76 49.51 8.49
CA PRO A 30 -4.52 50.08 9.60
C PRO A 30 -5.96 49.54 9.64
N ALA A 31 -6.51 49.46 10.85
CA ALA A 31 -7.85 48.94 11.12
C ALA A 31 -8.92 49.81 10.43
N PHE A 32 -9.75 49.15 9.64
CA PHE A 32 -10.90 49.72 8.93
C PHE A 32 -11.90 50.24 9.97
N GLY A 33 -11.92 51.55 10.24
CA GLY A 33 -12.82 52.09 11.26
C GLY A 33 -12.69 53.58 11.56
N SER A 34 -12.23 54.39 10.61
CA SER A 34 -12.22 55.84 10.76
C SER A 34 -12.58 56.51 9.44
N ASN A 35 -13.78 56.23 8.95
CA ASN A 35 -14.48 57.23 8.16
C ASN A 35 -15.59 57.76 9.07
N ASP A 36 -15.38 59.01 9.46
CA ASP A 36 -16.34 59.91 10.08
C ASP A 36 -17.57 59.95 9.15
N ASP A 37 -18.68 59.41 9.64
CA ASP A 37 -19.96 59.33 8.96
C ASP A 37 -20.70 60.64 9.26
N ASP A 38 -20.27 61.71 8.57
CA ASP A 38 -21.01 62.98 8.54
C ASP A 38 -22.11 62.80 7.48
N ASP A 39 -23.26 62.33 7.95
CA ASP A 39 -24.51 62.15 7.21
C ASP A 39 -25.03 63.51 6.71
N ASP A 40 -24.43 64.03 5.66
CA ASP A 40 -25.10 64.94 4.74
C ASP A 40 -25.98 64.09 3.83
N ASP A 41 -27.29 64.04 4.11
CA ASP A 41 -28.39 63.43 3.33
C ASP A 41 -28.54 64.09 1.94
N ASP A 42 -27.46 64.25 1.18
CA ASP A 42 -27.47 64.73 -0.20
C ASP A 42 -27.66 63.56 -1.16
N VAL A 43 -28.86 63.49 -1.74
CA VAL A 43 -29.29 62.44 -2.65
C VAL A 43 -28.33 62.33 -3.85
N GLU A 44 -27.73 63.43 -4.31
CA GLU A 44 -26.78 63.48 -5.44
C GLU A 44 -25.44 62.79 -5.10
N SER A 45 -24.92 63.06 -3.90
CA SER A 45 -23.73 62.39 -3.34
C SER A 45 -23.92 60.88 -3.26
N ASP A 46 -25.08 60.44 -2.76
CA ASP A 46 -25.42 59.03 -2.66
C ASP A 46 -25.57 58.34 -4.03
N ILE A 47 -26.15 59.04 -5.02
CA ILE A 47 -26.23 58.54 -6.40
C ILE A 47 -24.83 58.36 -7.00
N SER A 48 -23.92 59.31 -6.79
CA SER A 48 -22.54 59.23 -7.25
C SER A 48 -21.77 58.09 -6.58
N ARG A 49 -21.96 57.92 -5.27
CA ARG A 49 -21.38 56.81 -4.49
C ARG A 49 -21.89 55.45 -4.98
N GLN A 50 -23.20 55.34 -5.22
CA GLN A 50 -23.82 54.14 -5.79
C GLN A 50 -23.36 53.86 -7.22
N ALA A 51 -23.21 54.89 -8.07
CA ALA A 51 -22.71 54.73 -9.44
C ALA A 51 -21.27 54.22 -9.45
N SER A 52 -20.42 54.75 -8.57
CA SER A 52 -19.03 54.32 -8.39
C SER A 52 -18.95 52.87 -7.88
N LYS A 53 -19.81 52.50 -6.92
CA LYS A 53 -19.94 51.13 -6.43
C LYS A 53 -20.39 50.18 -7.53
N ASN A 54 -21.41 50.54 -8.30
CA ASN A 54 -21.91 49.74 -9.42
C ASN A 54 -20.86 49.55 -10.52
N LYS A 55 -20.03 50.58 -10.79
CA LYS A 55 -18.91 50.45 -11.71
C LYS A 55 -17.87 49.47 -11.19
N SER A 56 -17.48 49.57 -9.92
CA SER A 56 -16.52 48.64 -9.31
C SER A 56 -17.02 47.19 -9.29
N LEU A 57 -18.33 46.98 -9.09
CA LEU A 57 -18.93 45.65 -9.13
C LEU A 57 -18.86 45.05 -10.53
N LYS A 58 -19.09 45.85 -11.58
CA LYS A 58 -18.94 45.41 -12.98
C LYS A 58 -17.51 45.02 -13.30
N ASP A 59 -16.54 45.83 -12.88
CA ASP A 59 -15.12 45.55 -13.09
C ASP A 59 -14.72 44.23 -12.39
N ILE A 60 -15.27 43.96 -11.19
CA ILE A 60 -15.05 42.70 -10.47
C ILE A 60 -15.69 41.51 -11.20
N GLU A 61 -16.92 41.67 -11.69
CA GLU A 61 -17.63 40.62 -12.43
C GLU A 61 -16.90 40.26 -13.75
N GLU A 62 -16.42 41.26 -14.49
CA GLU A 62 -15.61 41.05 -15.69
C GLU A 62 -14.31 40.30 -15.37
N GLN A 63 -13.65 40.64 -14.26
CA GLN A 63 -12.45 39.93 -13.79
C GLN A 63 -12.74 38.49 -13.38
N GLN A 64 -13.84 38.25 -12.65
CA GLN A 64 -14.26 36.91 -12.26
C GLN A 64 -14.58 36.05 -13.48
N LYS A 65 -15.34 36.60 -14.44
CA LYS A 65 -15.67 35.91 -15.68
C LYS A 65 -14.42 35.57 -16.49
N LYS A 66 -13.49 36.52 -16.62
CA LYS A 66 -12.21 36.30 -17.28
C LYS A 66 -11.39 35.20 -16.61
N ALA A 67 -11.33 35.19 -15.27
CA ALA A 67 -10.62 34.17 -14.52
C ALA A 67 -11.26 32.77 -14.71
N LEU A 68 -12.59 32.71 -14.78
CA LEU A 68 -13.34 31.46 -15.02
C LEU A 68 -13.23 30.95 -16.46
N GLU A 69 -13.09 31.86 -17.44
CA GLU A 69 -12.82 31.54 -18.85
C GLU A 69 -11.40 30.99 -19.06
N GLU A 70 -10.41 31.52 -18.32
CA GLU A 70 -9.03 31.03 -18.36
C GLU A 70 -8.90 29.64 -17.71
N ASP A 71 -9.48 29.45 -16.52
CA ASP A 71 -9.51 28.16 -15.83
C ASP A 71 -10.79 27.99 -14.99
N PRO A 72 -11.64 26.99 -15.30
CA PRO A 72 -12.85 26.72 -14.51
C PRO A 72 -12.54 26.25 -13.07
N THR A 73 -11.31 25.84 -12.78
CA THR A 73 -10.87 25.37 -11.44
C THR A 73 -10.20 26.47 -10.60
N VAL A 74 -10.16 27.72 -11.07
CA VAL A 74 -9.39 28.80 -10.41
C VAL A 74 -9.84 29.10 -8.96
N PHE A 75 -11.09 28.81 -8.63
CA PHE A 75 -11.66 28.97 -7.29
C PHE A 75 -11.82 27.64 -6.52
N ASP A 76 -11.36 26.52 -7.09
CA ASP A 76 -11.36 25.22 -6.43
C ASP A 76 -10.17 25.08 -5.45
N TYR A 77 -10.29 25.76 -4.31
CA TYR A 77 -9.26 25.74 -3.29
C TYR A 77 -9.11 24.37 -2.61
N ASP A 78 -10.18 23.57 -2.55
CA ASP A 78 -10.17 22.25 -1.92
C ASP A 78 -9.42 21.24 -2.78
N GLY A 79 -9.67 21.23 -4.10
CA GLY A 79 -8.96 20.38 -5.05
C GLY A 79 -7.45 20.59 -5.03
N VAL A 80 -6.98 21.84 -4.99
CA VAL A 80 -5.55 22.15 -4.89
C VAL A 80 -4.95 21.67 -3.56
N TYR A 81 -5.69 21.81 -2.47
CA TYR A 81 -5.22 21.35 -1.14
C TYR A 81 -5.14 19.82 -1.06
N ASP A 82 -6.15 19.12 -1.58
CA ASP A 82 -6.17 17.67 -1.68
C ASP A 82 -5.03 17.17 -2.55
N ASP A 83 -4.76 17.80 -3.68
CA ASP A 83 -3.62 17.52 -4.54
C ASP A 83 -2.28 17.70 -3.81
N MET A 84 -2.12 18.80 -3.06
CA MET A 84 -0.93 19.04 -2.25
C MET A 84 -0.76 17.97 -1.17
N LYS A 85 -1.86 17.56 -0.52
CA LYS A 85 -1.86 16.51 0.49
C LYS A 85 -1.51 15.16 -0.10
N GLN A 86 -2.10 14.81 -1.24
CA GLN A 86 -1.80 13.58 -1.96
C GLN A 86 -0.33 13.56 -2.37
N LYS A 87 0.19 14.62 -3.01
CA LYS A 87 1.61 14.76 -3.38
C LYS A 87 2.56 14.67 -2.18
N ALA A 88 2.15 15.12 -0.99
CA ALA A 88 2.92 14.96 0.24
C ALA A 88 2.88 13.54 0.82
N ILE A 89 1.83 12.76 0.55
CA ILE A 89 1.66 11.38 1.01
C ILE A 89 2.36 10.39 0.09
N GLN A 90 2.30 10.58 -1.23
CA GLN A 90 2.92 9.71 -2.23
C GLN A 90 4.39 9.33 -1.94
N PRO A 91 5.32 10.26 -1.62
CA PRO A 91 6.70 9.90 -1.36
C PRO A 91 6.86 9.05 -0.08
N ARG A 92 5.96 9.22 0.90
CA ARG A 92 5.97 8.40 2.13
C ARG A 92 5.44 6.98 1.87
N VAL A 93 4.50 6.83 0.95
CA VAL A 93 4.00 5.51 0.53
C VAL A 93 5.10 4.79 -0.25
N GLN A 94 5.79 5.49 -1.16
CA GLN A 94 6.91 4.94 -1.91
C GLN A 94 8.07 4.51 -0.99
N ASP A 95 8.52 5.38 -0.08
CA ASP A 95 9.58 5.05 0.89
C ASP A 95 9.20 3.87 1.81
N ARG A 96 7.92 3.69 2.12
CA ARG A 96 7.44 2.51 2.87
C ARG A 96 7.49 1.23 2.04
N GLN A 97 7.20 1.30 0.75
CA GLN A 97 7.32 0.15 -0.17
C GLN A 97 8.79 -0.23 -0.36
N ASP A 98 9.69 0.75 -0.49
CA ASP A 98 11.13 0.51 -0.66
C ASP A 98 11.77 -0.02 0.63
N ARG A 99 11.27 0.41 1.80
CA ARG A 99 11.72 -0.07 3.12
C ARG A 99 11.07 -1.39 3.56
N MET A 100 10.41 -2.11 2.65
CA MET A 100 9.85 -3.39 3.02
C MET A 100 10.96 -4.34 3.53
N PRO A 101 10.73 -5.02 4.66
CA PRO A 101 11.74 -5.86 5.28
C PRO A 101 12.05 -7.09 4.44
N ARG A 102 13.35 -7.34 4.24
CA ARG A 102 13.90 -8.34 3.31
C ARG A 102 13.31 -9.75 3.42
N TYR A 103 12.83 -10.16 4.61
CA TYR A 103 12.44 -11.55 4.87
C TYR A 103 10.95 -11.76 5.21
N ILE A 104 10.14 -10.71 5.27
CA ILE A 104 8.75 -10.86 5.75
C ILE A 104 7.88 -11.62 4.75
N GLN A 105 8.14 -11.47 3.45
CA GLN A 105 7.47 -12.24 2.41
C GLN A 105 7.80 -13.73 2.56
N LEU A 106 9.09 -14.05 2.63
CA LEU A 106 9.55 -15.43 2.84
C LEU A 106 8.97 -16.04 4.12
N LEU A 107 8.93 -15.30 5.23
CA LEU A 107 8.35 -15.79 6.48
C LEU A 107 6.85 -16.08 6.35
N LYS A 108 6.11 -15.22 5.65
CA LYS A 108 4.69 -15.45 5.35
C LYS A 108 4.50 -16.69 4.47
N GLU A 109 5.33 -16.85 3.44
CA GLU A 109 5.31 -18.04 2.58
C GLU A 109 5.60 -19.32 3.36
N LYS A 110 6.65 -19.34 4.18
CA LYS A 110 6.98 -20.49 5.04
C LYS A 110 5.90 -20.79 6.07
N THR A 111 5.20 -19.78 6.56
CA THR A 111 4.04 -19.99 7.45
C THR A 111 2.92 -20.72 6.71
N LYS A 112 2.57 -20.25 5.49
CA LYS A 112 1.57 -20.89 4.64
C LYS A 112 1.94 -22.32 4.25
N GLU A 113 3.21 -22.58 3.90
CA GLU A 113 3.71 -23.92 3.62
C GLU A 113 3.49 -24.87 4.81
N ARG A 114 3.81 -24.42 6.03
CA ARG A 114 3.61 -25.20 7.26
C ARG A 114 2.14 -25.46 7.54
N GLU A 115 1.27 -24.49 7.32
CA GLU A 115 -0.18 -24.66 7.48
C GLU A 115 -0.70 -25.75 6.55
N LYS A 116 -0.35 -25.69 5.26
CA LYS A 116 -0.71 -26.72 4.27
C LYS A 116 -0.19 -28.10 4.67
N TYR A 117 1.08 -28.19 5.08
CA TYR A 117 1.67 -29.46 5.52
C TYR A 117 0.91 -30.05 6.72
N ARG A 118 0.57 -29.22 7.72
CA ARG A 118 -0.20 -29.66 8.89
C ARG A 118 -1.59 -30.18 8.49
N GLU A 119 -2.25 -29.52 7.55
CA GLU A 119 -3.54 -29.97 7.02
C GLU A 119 -3.42 -31.33 6.32
N VAL A 120 -2.43 -31.51 5.44
CA VAL A 120 -2.19 -32.79 4.76
C VAL A 120 -1.92 -33.92 5.75
N VAL A 121 -1.10 -33.69 6.77
CA VAL A 121 -0.81 -34.68 7.82
C VAL A 121 -2.07 -35.03 8.60
N TYR A 122 -2.86 -34.04 8.98
CA TYR A 122 -4.11 -34.24 9.72
C TYR A 122 -5.11 -35.07 8.91
N GLU A 123 -5.31 -34.75 7.63
CA GLU A 123 -6.22 -35.49 6.76
C GLU A 123 -5.74 -36.92 6.50
N ARG A 124 -4.43 -37.12 6.30
CA ARG A 124 -3.85 -38.46 6.18
C ARG A 124 -4.07 -39.28 7.45
N LYS A 125 -3.95 -38.65 8.62
CA LYS A 125 -4.23 -39.30 9.91
C LYS A 125 -5.69 -39.74 9.98
N ILE A 126 -6.64 -38.87 9.66
CA ILE A 126 -8.07 -39.21 9.68
C ILE A 126 -8.38 -40.32 8.66
N ALA A 127 -7.82 -40.26 7.44
CA ALA A 127 -8.04 -41.29 6.44
C ALA A 127 -7.53 -42.66 6.91
N LYS A 128 -6.39 -42.70 7.62
CA LYS A 128 -5.86 -43.91 8.23
C LYS A 128 -6.78 -44.45 9.32
N GLU A 129 -7.28 -43.60 10.22
CA GLU A 129 -8.25 -43.99 11.26
C GLU A 129 -9.54 -44.54 10.64
N ARG A 130 -10.07 -43.89 9.60
CA ARG A 130 -11.26 -44.38 8.87
C ARG A 130 -11.03 -45.74 8.23
N SER A 131 -9.86 -45.96 7.61
CA SER A 131 -9.53 -47.26 7.03
C SER A 131 -9.42 -48.36 8.08
N GLN A 132 -8.99 -48.02 9.30
CA GLN A 132 -8.96 -48.94 10.42
C GLN A 132 -10.36 -49.26 10.91
N ASP A 133 -11.28 -48.31 10.96
CA ASP A 133 -12.66 -48.56 11.41
C ASP A 133 -13.57 -49.15 10.32
N ASP A 134 -13.16 -49.08 9.05
CA ASP A 134 -14.00 -49.45 7.89
C ASP A 134 -14.48 -50.91 7.95
N HIS A 135 -13.66 -51.81 8.50
CA HIS A 135 -14.01 -53.22 8.67
C HIS A 135 -15.10 -53.45 9.72
N LEU A 136 -15.28 -52.55 10.69
CA LEU A 136 -16.34 -52.64 11.72
C LEU A 136 -17.70 -52.19 11.17
N TYR A 137 -17.71 -51.41 10.10
CA TYR A 137 -18.92 -50.76 9.59
C TYR A 137 -19.14 -51.01 8.09
N ALA A 138 -18.59 -52.10 7.56
CA ALA A 138 -18.70 -52.47 6.15
C ALA A 138 -20.16 -52.62 5.68
N ASP A 139 -21.04 -53.09 6.57
CA ASP A 139 -22.46 -53.32 6.26
C ASP A 139 -23.33 -52.05 6.32
N LYS A 140 -22.75 -50.88 6.63
CA LYS A 140 -23.46 -49.59 6.74
C LYS A 140 -23.20 -48.68 5.54
N ASP A 141 -24.22 -47.92 5.17
CA ASP A 141 -24.13 -46.95 4.08
C ASP A 141 -23.20 -45.77 4.42
N LYS A 142 -22.35 -45.38 3.46
CA LYS A 142 -21.41 -44.25 3.58
C LYS A 142 -21.97 -43.03 2.85
N PHE A 143 -22.32 -41.98 3.60
CA PHE A 143 -22.82 -40.73 3.04
C PHE A 143 -21.74 -39.66 3.00
N VAL A 144 -21.55 -39.03 1.84
CA VAL A 144 -20.56 -37.97 1.62
C VAL A 144 -21.25 -36.69 1.15
N THR A 145 -21.01 -35.57 1.83
CA THR A 145 -21.57 -34.26 1.48
C THR A 145 -20.91 -33.68 0.23
N SER A 146 -21.64 -32.86 -0.53
CA SER A 146 -21.12 -32.18 -1.73
C SER A 146 -19.88 -31.32 -1.43
N ALA A 147 -19.86 -30.64 -0.28
CA ALA A 147 -18.73 -29.84 0.18
C ALA A 147 -17.46 -30.69 0.41
N TYR A 148 -17.60 -31.90 0.97
CA TYR A 148 -16.46 -32.78 1.19
C TYR A 148 -15.90 -33.35 -0.12
N LYS A 149 -16.78 -33.67 -1.09
CA LYS A 149 -16.34 -34.08 -2.44
C LYS A 149 -15.50 -32.99 -3.10
N LYS A 150 -15.95 -31.74 -3.04
CA LYS A 150 -15.18 -30.58 -3.54
C LYS A 150 -13.84 -30.44 -2.84
N LYS A 151 -13.79 -30.57 -1.51
CA LYS A 151 -12.52 -30.52 -0.76
C LYS A 151 -11.54 -31.62 -1.20
N LEU A 152 -12.02 -32.84 -1.46
CA LEU A 152 -11.18 -33.92 -1.96
C LEU A 152 -10.64 -33.65 -3.38
N GLU A 153 -11.47 -33.08 -4.26
CA GLU A 153 -11.06 -32.69 -5.62
C GLU A 153 -10.03 -31.56 -5.59
N GLU A 154 -10.25 -30.52 -4.78
CA GLU A 154 -9.31 -29.42 -4.56
C GLU A 154 -7.96 -29.94 -4.04
N GLN A 155 -7.99 -30.86 -3.07
CA GLN A 155 -6.76 -31.48 -2.54
C GLN A 155 -6.03 -32.32 -3.60
N LYS A 156 -6.75 -33.13 -4.39
CA LYS A 156 -6.14 -33.91 -5.47
C LYS A 156 -5.48 -33.00 -6.51
N LYS A 157 -6.18 -31.95 -6.93
CA LYS A 157 -5.66 -30.97 -7.88
C LYS A 157 -4.41 -30.27 -7.34
N TRP A 158 -4.41 -29.89 -6.06
CA TRP A 158 -3.25 -29.26 -5.44
C TRP A 158 -2.04 -30.21 -5.37
N MET A 159 -2.24 -31.48 -5.03
CA MET A 159 -1.19 -32.51 -5.03
C MET A 159 -0.65 -32.79 -6.44
N GLU A 160 -1.50 -32.80 -7.46
CA GLU A 160 -1.10 -32.97 -8.86
C GLU A 160 -0.30 -31.77 -9.37
N GLU A 161 -0.71 -30.55 -9.00
CA GLU A 161 0.01 -29.32 -9.34
C GLU A 161 1.38 -29.26 -8.66
N GLU A 162 1.46 -29.62 -7.38
CA GLU A 162 2.73 -29.66 -6.65
C GLU A 162 3.66 -30.74 -7.23
N ARG A 163 3.13 -31.92 -7.56
CA ARG A 163 3.89 -32.96 -8.27
C ARG A 163 4.41 -32.48 -9.62
N LEU A 164 3.59 -31.79 -10.40
CA LEU A 164 4.02 -31.27 -11.70
C LEU A 164 5.11 -30.19 -11.56
N ARG A 165 5.02 -29.36 -10.50
CA ARG A 165 6.06 -28.39 -10.16
C ARG A 165 7.36 -29.08 -9.77
N GLU A 166 7.32 -30.08 -8.91
CA GLU A 166 8.49 -30.87 -8.53
C GLU A 166 9.16 -31.52 -9.75
N LEU A 167 8.38 -32.08 -10.69
CA LEU A 167 8.94 -32.63 -11.93
C LEU A 167 9.61 -31.57 -12.81
N ARG A 168 9.07 -30.34 -12.84
CA ARG A 168 9.66 -29.24 -13.59
C ARG A 168 10.94 -28.74 -12.95
N GLU A 169 10.92 -28.53 -11.64
CA GLU A 169 12.10 -28.12 -10.87
C GLU A 169 13.21 -29.19 -10.97
N ALA A 170 12.86 -30.48 -10.90
CA ALA A 170 13.82 -31.55 -11.12
C ALA A 170 14.44 -31.53 -12.53
N GLN A 171 13.63 -31.28 -13.57
CA GLN A 171 14.15 -31.15 -14.94
C GLN A 171 15.03 -29.90 -15.12
N ASP A 172 14.68 -28.78 -14.49
CA ASP A 172 15.43 -27.54 -14.55
C ASP A 172 16.76 -27.67 -13.78
N ASP A 173 16.77 -28.38 -12.65
CA ASP A 173 17.96 -28.72 -11.86
C ASP A 173 18.89 -29.67 -12.65
N GLU A 174 18.34 -30.69 -13.33
CA GLU A 174 19.09 -31.59 -14.22
C GLU A 174 19.74 -30.87 -15.42
N CYS A 175 19.20 -29.71 -15.82
CA CYS A 175 19.68 -28.90 -16.95
C CYS A 175 20.44 -27.63 -16.49
N SER A 176 20.93 -27.60 -15.25
CA SER A 176 21.71 -26.47 -14.73
C SER A 176 22.95 -26.20 -15.60
N PRO A 177 23.13 -24.99 -16.15
CA PRO A 177 24.30 -24.63 -16.95
C PRO A 177 25.64 -24.80 -16.24
N PHE A 178 25.63 -24.85 -14.90
CA PHE A 178 26.81 -25.13 -14.08
C PHE A 178 27.32 -26.56 -14.28
N ASP A 179 26.42 -27.54 -14.35
CA ASP A 179 26.75 -28.97 -14.52
C ASP A 179 27.07 -29.33 -15.97
N ILE A 180 26.48 -28.63 -16.95
CA ILE A 180 26.78 -28.79 -18.38
C ILE A 180 28.21 -28.30 -18.70
N ASN A 181 28.68 -27.23 -18.03
CA ASN A 181 30.03 -26.73 -18.22
C ASN A 181 31.08 -27.60 -17.52
N TYR A 182 30.77 -28.18 -16.35
CA TYR A 182 31.69 -29.06 -15.62
C TYR A 182 31.90 -30.40 -16.33
N SER A 183 30.83 -30.99 -16.89
CA SER A 183 30.91 -32.20 -17.70
C SER A 183 31.69 -31.99 -19.01
N ARG A 184 31.51 -30.84 -19.67
CA ARG A 184 32.26 -30.47 -20.89
C ARG A 184 33.75 -30.21 -20.63
N LEU A 185 34.09 -29.60 -19.49
CA LEU A 185 35.47 -29.38 -19.06
C LEU A 185 36.15 -30.70 -18.63
N ALA A 186 35.45 -31.56 -17.89
CA ALA A 186 35.97 -32.87 -17.50
C ALA A 186 36.29 -33.75 -18.72
N ALA A 187 35.41 -33.78 -19.73
CA ALA A 187 35.65 -34.52 -20.97
C ALA A 187 36.84 -33.97 -21.80
N HIS A 188 37.20 -32.70 -21.64
CA HIS A 188 38.35 -32.11 -22.32
C HIS A 188 39.68 -32.39 -21.61
N VAL A 189 39.65 -32.55 -20.29
CA VAL A 189 40.82 -32.92 -19.47
C VAL A 189 41.19 -34.41 -19.63
N GLU A 190 40.22 -35.27 -19.93
CA GLU A 190 40.43 -36.73 -20.08
C GLU A 190 40.93 -37.14 -21.48
N LEU A 191 41.03 -36.19 -22.42
CA LEU A 191 41.51 -36.41 -23.79
C LEU A 191 42.92 -35.83 -24.07
N GLN A 192 43.66 -35.43 -23.02
CA GLN A 192 45.09 -35.06 -23.08
C GLN A 192 45.95 -36.08 -22.34
#